data_AF-A0A7J6Y5Q0-F1
#
_entry.id   AF-A0A7J6Y5Q0-F1
#
_cell.length_a   1.000
_cell.length_b   1.000
_cell.length_c   1.000
_cell.angle_alpha   90.00
_cell.angle_beta   90.00
_cell.angle_gamma   90.00
#
_symmetry.space_group_name_H-M   'P 1'
#
loop_
_entity.id
_entity.type
_entity.pdbx_description
1 polymer ?
#
loop_
_entity_poly.entity_id
_entity_poly.type
_entity_poly.pdbx_seq_one_letter_code
_entity_poly.pdbx_strand_id
1 'polypeptide(L)'
;MLNWWLIVLLIFVVILCVGLSVYLLFYFTSEEDDGEAYGAKVIVVIGMVISMGVVLLLPLDVANAVDPTISNKYKNTLNMTLMWQIVLWLLFCMTFIIVPFVMFFYEAYDPDNNRISKQIIQAIIYTIGILSIFFIICGICYTFIGVTIIPILTYEGFPQFISDIQYISYNGTGIFINIEIPVNFFTYCVGIMCFFGWIAFFIYGGLGIISFPLDLIFGFIKRTKSINNYHFKEEMNIIALKGDILLKLSLNLQKNVEELFQFHNEIKFIYYVMKLIYLKLKQEQLIWSLYKSRWFPFYYLWTSFIRNYFFIYFYYLDFTYFYL
;
A
#
# COMPACT_ATOMS: atom_id res chain seq x y z
N MET A 1 -22.40 -33.33 -15.30
CA MET A 1 -22.82 -32.18 -16.13
C MET A 1 -22.18 -30.94 -15.51
N LEU A 2 -21.55 -30.08 -16.32
CA LEU A 2 -20.95 -28.84 -15.82
C LEU A 2 -22.10 -27.93 -15.35
N ASN A 3 -22.14 -27.57 -14.07
CA ASN A 3 -23.20 -26.71 -13.53
C ASN A 3 -23.06 -25.30 -14.12
N TRP A 4 -23.77 -25.02 -15.22
CA TRP A 4 -23.75 -23.72 -15.92
C TRP A 4 -23.88 -22.54 -14.95
N TRP A 5 -24.79 -22.65 -13.98
CA TRP A 5 -25.02 -21.62 -12.97
C TRP A 5 -23.75 -21.24 -12.20
N LEU A 6 -22.88 -22.20 -11.91
CA LEU A 6 -21.63 -21.98 -11.17
C LEU A 6 -20.61 -21.19 -12.02
N ILE A 7 -20.62 -21.39 -13.33
CA ILE A 7 -19.78 -20.63 -14.28
C ILE A 7 -20.25 -19.18 -14.33
N VAL A 8 -21.56 -18.96 -14.43
CA VAL A 8 -22.14 -17.61 -14.42
C VAL A 8 -21.83 -16.88 -13.11
N LEU A 9 -21.97 -17.57 -11.98
CA LEU A 9 -21.61 -17.02 -10.67
C LEU A 9 -20.12 -16.65 -10.60
N LEU A 10 -19.24 -17.51 -11.12
CA LEU A 10 -17.80 -17.25 -11.14
C LEU A 10 -17.47 -16.00 -11.95
N ILE A 11 -18.05 -15.86 -13.15
CA ILE A 11 -17.86 -14.66 -13.99
C ILE A 11 -18.33 -13.41 -13.25
N PHE A 12 -19.51 -13.47 -12.61
CA PHE A 12 -20.06 -12.35 -11.85
C PHE A 12 -19.15 -11.95 -10.67
N VAL A 13 -18.67 -12.93 -9.90
CA VAL A 13 -17.77 -12.68 -8.75
C VAL A 13 -16.45 -12.06 -9.22
N VAL A 14 -15.88 -12.54 -10.33
CA VAL A 14 -14.64 -11.94 -10.88
C VAL A 14 -14.85 -10.50 -11.31
N ILE A 15 -15.97 -10.20 -11.99
CA ILE A 15 -16.31 -8.81 -12.37
C ILE A 15 -16.46 -7.94 -11.12
N LEU A 16 -17.11 -8.45 -10.07
CA LEU A 16 -17.25 -7.74 -8.81
C LEU A 16 -15.88 -7.47 -8.16
N CYS A 17 -14.99 -8.46 -8.10
CA CYS A 17 -13.63 -8.28 -7.57
C CYS A 17 -12.83 -7.22 -8.35
N VAL A 18 -12.92 -7.22 -9.68
CA VAL A 18 -12.27 -6.20 -10.52
C VAL A 18 -12.89 -4.82 -10.27
N GLY A 19 -14.22 -4.72 -10.25
CA GLY A 19 -14.91 -3.45 -9.99
C GLY A 19 -14.57 -2.87 -8.63
N LEU A 20 -14.52 -3.70 -7.59
CA LEU A 20 -14.13 -3.29 -6.24
C LEU A 20 -12.67 -2.84 -6.19
N SER A 21 -11.76 -3.56 -6.86
CA SER A 21 -10.33 -3.20 -6.91
C SER A 21 -10.11 -1.85 -7.62
N VAL A 22 -10.83 -1.60 -8.72
CA VAL A 22 -10.78 -0.32 -9.43
C VAL A 22 -11.38 0.81 -8.60
N TYR A 23 -12.52 0.56 -7.94
CA TYR A 23 -13.13 1.53 -7.03
C TYR A 23 -12.19 1.95 -5.89
N LEU A 24 -11.54 0.98 -5.24
CA LEU A 24 -10.57 1.26 -4.18
C LEU A 24 -9.37 2.06 -4.70
N LEU A 25 -8.90 1.77 -5.92
CA LEU A 25 -7.83 2.54 -6.52
C LEU A 25 -8.23 4.01 -6.67
N PHE A 26 -9.39 4.31 -7.27
CA PHE A 26 -9.84 5.70 -7.42
C PHE A 26 -10.11 6.38 -6.09
N TYR A 27 -10.60 5.64 -5.09
CA TYR A 27 -10.86 6.19 -3.76
C TYR A 27 -9.57 6.60 -3.02
N PHE A 28 -8.48 5.83 -3.18
CA PHE A 28 -7.21 6.09 -2.51
C PHE A 28 -6.17 6.84 -3.35
N THR A 29 -6.45 7.08 -4.63
CA THR A 29 -5.59 7.93 -5.47
C THR A 29 -5.71 9.37 -5.00
N SER A 30 -4.59 10.03 -4.77
CA SER A 30 -4.57 11.46 -4.47
C SER A 30 -4.89 12.27 -5.73
N GLU A 31 -5.59 13.38 -5.58
CA GLU A 31 -5.90 14.30 -6.69
C GLU A 31 -4.64 14.86 -7.38
N GLU A 32 -3.50 14.85 -6.67
CA GLU A 32 -2.19 15.25 -7.21
C GLU A 32 -1.57 14.23 -8.18
N ASP A 33 -2.03 12.97 -8.14
CA ASP A 33 -1.57 11.89 -9.03
C ASP A 33 -2.55 11.65 -10.20
N ASP A 34 -3.42 12.62 -10.49
CA ASP A 34 -4.35 12.55 -11.62
C ASP A 34 -3.59 12.64 -12.95
N GLY A 35 -3.55 11.51 -13.66
CA GLY A 35 -3.02 11.43 -15.02
C GLY A 35 -1.61 10.86 -15.17
N GLU A 36 -0.92 10.50 -14.08
CA GLU A 36 0.42 9.92 -14.11
C GLU A 36 0.44 8.43 -13.68
N ALA A 37 1.51 7.72 -14.03
CA ALA A 37 1.82 6.34 -13.60
C ALA A 37 0.75 5.24 -13.84
N TYR A 38 0.06 5.22 -14.99
CA TYR A 38 -0.93 4.19 -15.34
C TYR A 38 -0.43 2.74 -15.20
N GLY A 39 0.85 2.48 -15.42
CA GLY A 39 1.46 1.15 -15.28
C GLY A 39 1.41 0.62 -13.85
N ALA A 40 1.80 1.43 -12.86
CA ALA A 40 1.69 1.07 -11.44
C ALA A 40 0.24 0.82 -11.04
N LYS A 41 -0.69 1.67 -11.50
CA LYS A 41 -2.13 1.57 -11.21
C LYS A 41 -2.71 0.22 -11.65
N VAL A 42 -2.39 -0.23 -12.88
CA VAL A 42 -2.83 -1.53 -13.39
C VAL A 42 -2.29 -2.69 -12.54
N ILE A 43 -1.01 -2.62 -12.15
CA ILE A 43 -0.36 -3.68 -11.39
C ILE A 43 -0.94 -3.78 -9.97
N VAL A 44 -1.28 -2.65 -9.36
CA VAL A 44 -1.97 -2.59 -8.08
C VAL A 44 -3.36 -3.24 -8.16
N VAL A 45 -4.15 -2.95 -9.21
CA VAL A 45 -5.45 -3.60 -9.43
C VAL A 45 -5.29 -5.11 -9.62
N ILE A 46 -4.31 -5.54 -10.43
CA ILE A 46 -4.02 -6.96 -10.63
C ILE A 46 -3.65 -7.63 -9.29
N GLY A 47 -2.81 -6.99 -8.48
CA GLY A 47 -2.43 -7.49 -7.15
C GLY A 47 -3.63 -7.65 -6.21
N MET A 48 -4.55 -6.68 -6.18
CA MET A 48 -5.78 -6.76 -5.40
C MET A 48 -6.71 -7.89 -5.88
N VAL A 49 -6.84 -8.07 -7.20
CA VAL A 49 -7.67 -9.14 -7.76
C VAL A 49 -7.10 -10.52 -7.43
N ILE A 50 -5.78 -10.69 -7.53
CA ILE A 50 -5.11 -11.95 -7.18
C ILE A 50 -5.29 -12.27 -5.70
N SER A 51 -5.13 -11.28 -4.81
CA SER A 51 -5.26 -11.50 -3.36
C SER A 51 -6.69 -11.91 -2.98
N MET A 52 -7.71 -11.28 -3.57
CA MET A 52 -9.11 -11.72 -3.41
C MET A 52 -9.33 -13.12 -4.00
N GLY A 53 -8.73 -13.41 -5.15
CA GLY A 53 -8.79 -14.71 -5.81
C GLY A 53 -8.24 -15.86 -4.95
N VAL A 54 -7.15 -15.63 -4.20
CA VAL A 54 -6.57 -16.61 -3.28
C VAL A 54 -7.55 -16.98 -2.17
N VAL A 55 -8.30 -16.00 -1.64
CA VAL A 55 -9.33 -16.26 -0.62
C VAL A 55 -10.46 -17.12 -1.18
N LEU A 56 -10.88 -16.87 -2.43
CA LEU A 56 -11.93 -17.64 -3.11
C LEU A 56 -11.46 -19.05 -3.55
N LEU A 57 -10.15 -19.26 -3.64
CA LEU A 57 -9.55 -20.56 -3.96
C LEU A 57 -9.81 -21.60 -2.85
N LEU A 58 -9.91 -21.17 -1.59
CA LEU A 58 -10.15 -22.05 -0.44
C LEU A 58 -11.53 -22.74 -0.49
N PRO A 59 -12.66 -22.01 -0.63
CA PRO A 59 -13.96 -22.65 -0.86
C PRO A 59 -14.01 -23.52 -2.11
N LEU A 60 -13.30 -23.12 -3.18
CA LEU A 60 -13.22 -23.91 -4.41
C LEU A 60 -12.52 -25.25 -4.17
N ASP A 61 -11.46 -25.28 -3.36
CA ASP A 61 -10.76 -26.52 -2.97
C ASP A 61 -11.68 -27.45 -2.18
N VAL A 62 -12.39 -26.92 -1.18
CA VAL A 62 -13.38 -27.68 -0.41
C VAL A 62 -14.50 -28.20 -1.31
N ALA A 63 -14.98 -27.39 -2.25
CA ALA A 63 -16.05 -27.78 -3.18
C ALA A 63 -15.59 -28.83 -4.23
N ASN A 64 -14.30 -28.86 -4.56
CA ASN A 64 -13.71 -29.83 -5.50
C ASN A 64 -13.15 -31.08 -4.79
N ALA A 65 -13.21 -31.16 -3.46
CA ALA A 65 -12.81 -32.32 -2.69
C ALA A 65 -13.65 -33.56 -3.07
N VAL A 66 -12.97 -34.66 -3.41
CA VAL A 66 -13.60 -35.93 -3.76
C VAL A 66 -13.76 -36.78 -2.52
N ASP A 67 -14.95 -37.35 -2.34
CA ASP A 67 -15.17 -38.39 -1.34
C ASP A 67 -14.45 -39.68 -1.77
N PRO A 68 -13.43 -40.14 -1.02
CA PRO A 68 -12.67 -41.34 -1.37
C PRO A 68 -13.49 -42.64 -1.27
N THR A 69 -14.66 -42.60 -0.64
CA THR A 69 -15.50 -43.80 -0.43
C THR A 69 -16.38 -44.15 -1.62
N ILE A 70 -16.56 -43.24 -2.60
CA ILE A 70 -17.45 -43.44 -3.75
C ILE A 70 -16.65 -43.44 -5.04
N SER A 71 -16.25 -44.63 -5.49
CA SER A 71 -15.28 -44.89 -6.57
C SER A 71 -15.59 -44.29 -7.96
N ASN A 72 -16.77 -43.70 -8.19
CA ASN A 72 -17.19 -43.29 -9.54
C ASN A 72 -17.98 -41.97 -9.63
N LYS A 73 -18.17 -41.20 -8.55
CA LYS A 73 -19.07 -40.03 -8.58
C LYS A 73 -18.44 -38.75 -9.12
N TYR A 74 -17.10 -38.61 -9.09
CA TYR A 74 -16.40 -37.40 -9.50
C TYR A 74 -15.16 -37.72 -10.35
N LYS A 75 -15.37 -38.22 -11.58
CA LYS A 75 -14.29 -38.57 -12.53
C LYS A 75 -13.56 -37.38 -13.17
N ASN A 76 -14.11 -36.17 -13.08
CA ASN A 76 -13.52 -34.94 -13.63
C ASN A 76 -13.41 -33.89 -12.53
N THR A 77 -12.50 -34.08 -11.59
CA THR A 77 -12.13 -33.04 -10.64
C THR A 77 -10.98 -32.19 -11.17
N LEU A 78 -10.98 -30.91 -10.80
CA LEU A 78 -9.88 -30.03 -11.12
C LEU A 78 -8.65 -30.48 -10.33
N ASN A 79 -7.48 -30.42 -10.95
CA ASN A 79 -6.23 -30.68 -10.25
C ASN A 79 -5.90 -29.50 -9.33
N MET A 80 -6.37 -29.57 -8.09
CA MET A 80 -6.19 -28.51 -7.09
C MET A 80 -4.74 -28.30 -6.71
N THR A 81 -3.93 -29.36 -6.65
CA THR A 81 -2.51 -29.24 -6.27
C THR A 81 -1.74 -28.41 -7.30
N LEU A 82 -1.98 -28.65 -8.59
CA LEU A 82 -1.41 -27.86 -9.68
C LEU A 82 -1.94 -26.42 -9.66
N MET A 83 -3.23 -26.21 -9.42
CA MET A 83 -3.81 -24.87 -9.34
C MET A 83 -3.21 -24.04 -8.20
N TRP A 84 -3.06 -24.63 -7.00
CA TRP A 84 -2.36 -24.00 -5.88
C TRP A 84 -0.91 -23.66 -6.22
N GLN A 85 -0.18 -24.56 -6.87
CA GLN A 85 1.19 -24.29 -7.30
C GLN A 85 1.25 -23.09 -8.25
N ILE A 86 0.35 -23.00 -9.24
CA ILE A 86 0.28 -21.86 -10.16
C ILE A 86 0.02 -20.55 -9.40
N VAL A 87 -0.99 -20.54 -8.53
CA VAL A 87 -1.38 -19.32 -7.79
C VAL A 87 -0.26 -18.87 -6.84
N LEU A 88 0.40 -19.80 -6.17
CA LEU A 88 1.52 -19.51 -5.27
C LEU A 88 2.75 -18.98 -6.02
N TRP A 89 3.07 -19.55 -7.19
CA TRP A 89 4.12 -18.98 -8.05
C TRP A 89 3.76 -17.59 -8.57
N LEU A 90 2.49 -17.37 -8.91
CA LEU A 90 2.01 -16.07 -9.35
C LEU A 90 2.14 -15.02 -8.23
N LEU A 91 1.75 -15.37 -7.00
CA LEU A 91 1.98 -14.53 -5.81
C LEU A 91 3.46 -14.24 -5.61
N PHE A 92 4.32 -15.26 -5.69
CA PHE A 92 5.77 -15.10 -5.56
C PHE A 92 6.32 -14.10 -6.59
N CYS A 93 5.94 -14.26 -7.86
CA CYS A 93 6.32 -13.35 -8.94
C CYS A 93 5.80 -11.93 -8.70
N MET A 94 4.55 -11.78 -8.25
CA MET A 94 4.01 -10.46 -7.93
C MET A 94 4.80 -9.77 -6.82
N THR A 95 5.09 -10.48 -5.73
CA THR A 95 5.74 -9.91 -4.54
C THR A 95 7.23 -9.62 -4.73
N PHE A 96 7.99 -10.52 -5.36
CA PHE A 96 9.45 -10.40 -5.43
C PHE A 96 9.99 -9.93 -6.79
N ILE A 97 9.17 -9.96 -7.84
CA ILE A 97 9.60 -9.57 -9.19
C ILE A 97 8.85 -8.31 -9.63
N ILE A 98 7.52 -8.40 -9.77
CA ILE A 98 6.73 -7.35 -10.42
C ILE A 98 6.63 -6.10 -9.55
N VAL A 99 6.22 -6.22 -8.27
CA VAL A 99 6.06 -5.06 -7.39
C VAL A 99 7.39 -4.33 -7.14
N PRO A 100 8.50 -5.01 -6.78
CA PRO A 100 9.79 -4.33 -6.62
C PRO A 100 10.28 -3.70 -7.93
N PHE A 101 10.03 -4.35 -9.07
CA PHE A 101 10.43 -3.80 -10.38
C PHE A 101 9.71 -2.49 -10.66
N VAL A 102 8.40 -2.45 -10.45
CA VAL A 102 7.59 -1.26 -10.66
C VAL A 102 8.03 -0.15 -9.71
N MET A 103 8.25 -0.47 -8.43
CA MET A 103 8.71 0.49 -7.43
C MET A 103 10.02 1.15 -7.87
N PHE A 104 11.05 0.36 -8.21
CA PHE A 104 12.34 0.92 -8.65
C PHE A 104 12.29 1.58 -10.02
N PHE A 105 11.41 1.14 -10.92
CA PHE A 105 11.22 1.76 -12.22
C PHE A 105 10.72 3.20 -12.08
N TYR A 106 9.75 3.43 -11.19
CA TYR A 106 9.24 4.77 -10.91
C TYR A 106 10.18 5.60 -10.03
N GLU A 107 10.92 4.97 -9.11
CA GLU A 107 11.94 5.68 -8.31
C GLU A 107 13.13 6.17 -9.15
N ALA A 108 13.50 5.43 -10.20
CA ALA A 108 14.56 5.83 -11.13
C ALA A 108 14.16 6.96 -12.09
N TYR A 109 12.95 7.51 -11.96
CA TYR A 109 12.49 8.61 -12.80
C TYR A 109 13.20 9.91 -12.42
N ASP A 110 14.01 10.41 -13.36
CA ASP A 110 14.70 11.70 -13.26
C ASP A 110 14.11 12.67 -14.31
N PRO A 111 13.47 13.79 -13.91
CA PRO A 111 12.86 14.74 -14.83
C PRO A 111 13.89 15.42 -15.74
N ASP A 112 15.15 15.51 -15.31
CA ASP A 112 16.20 16.22 -16.05
C ASP A 112 16.92 15.32 -17.09
N ASN A 113 16.82 13.98 -16.97
CA ASN A 113 17.48 13.02 -17.86
C ASN A 113 16.67 11.73 -18.09
N ASN A 114 15.60 11.84 -18.88
CA ASN A 114 14.55 10.84 -19.04
C ASN A 114 14.87 9.61 -19.93
N ARG A 115 16.00 8.93 -19.73
CA ARG A 115 16.30 7.68 -20.48
C ARG A 115 15.59 6.47 -19.89
N ILE A 116 14.48 6.05 -20.52
CA ILE A 116 13.70 4.85 -20.16
C ILE A 116 14.59 3.59 -20.06
N SER A 117 15.58 3.44 -20.94
CA SER A 117 16.50 2.29 -20.90
C SER A 117 17.32 2.23 -19.61
N LYS A 118 17.74 3.38 -19.07
CA LYS A 118 18.45 3.43 -17.78
C LYS A 118 17.53 3.06 -16.62
N GLN A 119 16.28 3.54 -16.65
CA GLN A 119 15.27 3.21 -15.64
C GLN A 119 15.01 1.70 -15.58
N ILE A 120 14.82 1.05 -16.74
CA ILE A 120 14.59 -0.40 -16.81
C ILE A 120 15.81 -1.17 -16.28
N ILE A 121 17.02 -0.81 -16.71
CA ILE A 121 18.24 -1.50 -16.26
C ILE A 121 18.43 -1.34 -14.75
N GLN A 122 18.23 -0.13 -14.24
CA GLN A 122 18.33 0.17 -12.81
C GLN A 122 17.31 -0.65 -12.02
N ALA A 123 16.05 -0.67 -12.44
CA ALA A 123 15.01 -1.46 -11.81
C ALA A 123 15.34 -2.97 -11.80
N ILE A 124 15.82 -3.52 -12.92
CA ILE A 124 16.22 -4.94 -13.01
C ILE A 124 17.37 -5.27 -12.05
N ILE A 125 18.39 -4.42 -11.95
CA ILE A 125 19.53 -4.67 -11.07
C ILE A 125 19.09 -4.71 -9.61
N TYR A 126 18.25 -3.75 -9.20
CA TYR A 126 17.74 -3.72 -7.82
C TYR A 126 16.79 -4.87 -7.51
N THR A 127 15.92 -5.27 -8.45
CA THR A 127 15.05 -6.44 -8.23
C THR A 127 15.83 -7.73 -8.12
N ILE A 128 16.84 -7.93 -8.98
CA ILE A 128 17.75 -9.08 -8.87
C ILE A 128 18.48 -9.04 -7.51
N GLY A 129 18.88 -7.86 -7.04
CA GLY A 129 19.46 -7.68 -5.71
C GLY A 129 18.56 -8.20 -4.59
N ILE A 130 17.30 -7.75 -4.53
CA ILE A 130 16.32 -8.21 -3.53
C ILE A 130 16.07 -9.72 -3.65
N LEU A 131 15.85 -10.20 -4.87
CA LEU A 131 15.56 -11.61 -5.14
C LEU A 131 16.75 -12.50 -4.73
N SER A 132 17.98 -12.06 -4.99
CA SER A 132 19.20 -12.75 -4.55
C SER A 132 19.28 -12.82 -3.03
N ILE A 133 19.01 -11.72 -2.32
CA ILE A 133 19.01 -11.71 -0.84
C ILE A 133 17.97 -12.70 -0.31
N PHE A 134 16.77 -12.73 -0.89
CA PHE A 134 15.72 -13.68 -0.51
C PHE A 134 16.15 -15.14 -0.70
N PHE A 135 16.74 -15.49 -1.85
CA PHE A 135 17.19 -16.85 -2.11
C PHE A 135 18.38 -17.28 -1.23
N ILE A 136 19.28 -16.35 -0.90
CA ILE A 136 20.39 -16.61 0.04
C ILE A 136 19.81 -16.95 1.42
N ILE A 137 18.88 -16.14 1.93
CA ILE A 137 18.23 -16.38 3.22
C ILE A 137 17.47 -17.72 3.20
N CYS A 138 16.64 -17.95 2.19
CA CYS A 138 15.89 -19.20 2.05
C CYS A 138 16.82 -20.42 1.93
N GLY A 139 17.90 -20.31 1.17
CA GLY A 139 18.87 -21.39 0.98
C GLY A 139 19.57 -21.77 2.27
N ILE A 140 20.06 -20.78 3.04
CA ILE A 140 20.69 -21.01 4.34
C ILE A 140 19.68 -21.63 5.31
N CYS A 141 18.46 -21.07 5.43
CA CYS A 141 17.47 -21.61 6.36
C CYS A 141 17.01 -23.03 5.96
N TYR A 142 16.92 -23.32 4.67
CA TYR A 142 16.57 -24.65 4.16
C TYR A 142 17.60 -25.71 4.54
N THR A 143 18.90 -25.40 4.50
CA THR A 143 19.94 -26.36 4.89
C THR A 143 19.90 -26.75 6.37
N PHE A 144 19.38 -25.88 7.24
CA PHE A 144 19.33 -26.13 8.69
C PHE A 144 17.95 -26.62 9.19
N ILE A 145 16.84 -26.18 8.57
CA ILE A 145 15.46 -26.34 9.10
C ILE A 145 14.53 -26.98 8.04
N GLY A 146 15.05 -27.51 6.93
CA GLY A 146 14.27 -28.06 5.82
C GLY A 146 13.56 -29.39 6.06
N VAL A 147 13.31 -29.79 7.32
CA VAL A 147 12.66 -31.05 7.69
C VAL A 147 11.35 -30.79 8.42
N THR A 148 10.31 -31.54 8.07
CA THR A 148 9.03 -31.54 8.79
C THR A 148 8.97 -32.75 9.71
N ILE A 149 8.63 -32.51 10.97
CA ILE A 149 8.48 -33.54 12.00
C ILE A 149 6.98 -33.82 12.16
N ILE A 150 6.54 -35.02 11.78
CA ILE A 150 5.13 -35.43 11.92
C ILE A 150 5.04 -36.49 13.03
N PRO A 151 4.27 -36.23 14.11
CA PRO A 151 4.02 -37.23 15.13
C PRO A 151 3.01 -38.25 14.60
N ILE A 152 3.40 -39.51 14.52
CA ILE A 152 2.49 -40.61 14.18
C ILE A 152 2.25 -41.50 15.40
N LEU A 153 1.03 -42.01 15.52
CA LEU A 153 0.67 -42.98 16.53
C LEU A 153 0.91 -44.38 15.97
N THR A 154 1.84 -45.10 16.57
CA THR A 154 2.18 -46.46 16.17
C THR A 154 1.65 -47.47 17.19
N TYR A 155 1.20 -48.61 16.68
CA TYR A 155 0.74 -49.73 17.47
C TYR A 155 1.57 -50.96 17.10
N GLU A 156 2.11 -51.65 18.10
CA GLU A 156 2.71 -52.96 17.89
C GLU A 156 1.61 -54.03 17.96
N GLY A 157 1.62 -54.97 17.01
CA GLY A 157 0.69 -56.08 16.94
C GLY A 157 1.43 -57.41 17.03
N PHE A 158 0.78 -58.44 17.57
CA PHE A 158 1.31 -59.80 17.47
C PHE A 158 1.32 -60.29 16.01
N PRO A 159 2.26 -61.18 15.63
CA PRO A 159 2.21 -61.84 14.34
C PRO A 159 0.91 -62.64 14.23
N GLN A 160 0.01 -62.19 13.37
CA GLN A 160 -1.28 -62.81 13.10
C GLN A 160 -1.40 -63.10 11.61
N PHE A 161 -2.01 -64.22 11.24
CA PHE A 161 -2.33 -64.50 9.84
C PHE A 161 -3.51 -63.62 9.45
N ILE A 162 -3.24 -62.58 8.66
CA ILE A 162 -4.24 -61.59 8.26
C ILE A 162 -4.92 -62.07 6.98
N SER A 163 -6.21 -62.36 7.05
CA SER A 163 -7.07 -62.55 5.86
C SER A 163 -7.77 -61.24 5.44
N ASP A 164 -8.01 -60.32 6.38
CA ASP A 164 -8.60 -58.99 6.15
C ASP A 164 -7.96 -57.93 7.05
N ILE A 165 -7.48 -56.83 6.46
CA ILE A 165 -6.74 -55.73 7.13
C ILE A 165 -7.61 -54.98 8.17
N GLN A 166 -8.93 -55.08 8.08
CA GLN A 166 -9.87 -54.34 8.95
C GLN A 166 -10.00 -54.92 10.37
N TYR A 167 -9.48 -56.13 10.64
CA TYR A 167 -9.65 -56.82 11.94
C TYR A 167 -8.32 -57.14 12.63
N ILE A 168 -7.31 -56.28 12.45
CA ILE A 168 -6.02 -56.42 13.13
C ILE A 168 -6.25 -56.18 14.64
N SER A 169 -5.99 -57.19 15.47
CA SER A 169 -5.98 -57.01 16.92
C SER A 169 -4.68 -56.33 17.34
N TYR A 170 -4.76 -55.08 17.80
CA TYR A 170 -3.63 -54.35 18.37
C TYR A 170 -3.43 -54.77 19.82
N ASN A 171 -2.17 -54.98 20.23
CA ASN A 171 -1.85 -55.19 21.63
C ASN A 171 -0.98 -54.02 22.11
N GLY A 172 -1.56 -53.17 22.95
CA GLY A 172 -0.78 -52.20 23.71
C GLY A 172 -1.30 -50.77 23.65
N THR A 173 -0.62 -49.93 24.43
CA THR A 173 -0.78 -48.47 24.43
C THR A 173 -0.01 -47.89 23.24
N GLY A 174 -0.67 -47.12 22.38
CA GLY A 174 -0.03 -46.51 21.21
C GLY A 174 1.12 -45.58 21.60
N ILE A 175 2.25 -45.70 20.90
CA ILE A 175 3.45 -44.88 21.12
C ILE A 175 3.52 -43.81 20.02
N PHE A 176 3.70 -42.56 20.43
CA PHE A 176 3.97 -41.46 19.51
C PHE A 176 5.42 -41.51 19.04
N ILE A 177 5.63 -41.69 17.75
CA ILE A 177 6.94 -41.66 17.11
C ILE A 177 6.97 -40.49 16.13
N ASN A 178 8.04 -39.71 16.17
CA ASN A 178 8.24 -38.60 15.25
C ASN A 178 8.95 -39.11 13.99
N ILE A 179 8.33 -38.90 12.83
CA ILE A 179 8.97 -39.15 11.52
C ILE A 179 9.42 -37.82 10.94
N GLU A 180 10.67 -37.77 10.48
CA GLU A 180 11.25 -36.65 9.76
C GLU A 180 11.06 -36.85 8.25
N ILE A 181 10.38 -35.90 7.60
CA ILE A 181 10.14 -35.89 6.15
C ILE A 181 10.84 -34.67 5.56
N PRO A 182 11.75 -34.84 4.58
CA PRO A 182 12.38 -33.72 3.91
C PRO A 182 11.34 -32.94 3.09
N VAL A 183 11.33 -31.62 3.25
CA VAL A 183 10.40 -30.73 2.55
C VAL A 183 11.01 -30.35 1.20
N ASN A 184 10.19 -30.28 0.15
CA ASN A 184 10.66 -29.75 -1.12
C ASN A 184 11.01 -28.25 -0.99
N PHE A 185 12.08 -27.81 -1.66
CA PHE A 185 12.54 -26.42 -1.63
C PHE A 185 11.43 -25.40 -1.97
N PHE A 186 10.57 -25.73 -2.94
CA PHE A 186 9.42 -24.90 -3.29
C PHE A 186 8.47 -24.66 -2.10
N THR A 187 8.06 -25.73 -1.42
CA THR A 187 7.16 -25.65 -0.27
C THR A 187 7.81 -24.85 0.87
N TYR A 188 9.12 -24.95 1.02
CA TYR A 188 9.88 -24.17 1.99
C TYR A 188 9.86 -22.66 1.68
N CYS A 189 10.12 -22.27 0.42
CA CYS A 189 10.04 -20.87 -0.02
C CYS A 189 8.63 -20.28 0.21
N VAL A 190 7.59 -21.04 -0.10
CA VAL A 190 6.19 -20.64 0.17
C VAL A 190 5.97 -20.45 1.68
N GLY A 191 6.47 -21.36 2.51
CA GLY A 191 6.38 -21.26 3.97
C GLY A 191 7.02 -19.98 4.51
N ILE A 192 8.23 -19.65 4.05
CA ILE A 192 8.91 -18.38 4.41
C ILE A 192 8.11 -17.16 3.93
N MET A 193 7.59 -17.20 2.71
CA MET A 193 6.75 -16.11 2.18
C MET A 193 5.50 -15.90 3.04
N CYS A 194 4.81 -16.98 3.44
CA CYS A 194 3.68 -16.89 4.36
C CYS A 194 4.08 -16.33 5.72
N PHE A 195 5.24 -16.72 6.26
CA PHE A 195 5.76 -16.17 7.51
C PHE A 195 5.96 -14.66 7.44
N PHE A 196 6.59 -14.13 6.38
CA PHE A 196 6.69 -12.69 6.16
C PHE A 196 5.32 -12.04 5.92
N GLY A 197 4.42 -12.74 5.24
CA GLY A 197 3.03 -12.33 5.04
C GLY A 197 2.30 -12.10 6.36
N TRP A 198 2.50 -12.96 7.35
CA TRP A 198 1.94 -12.78 8.69
C TRP A 198 2.47 -11.52 9.39
N ILE A 199 3.77 -11.23 9.28
CA ILE A 199 4.36 -10.01 9.83
C ILE A 199 3.73 -8.77 9.18
N ALA A 200 3.64 -8.75 7.85
CA ALA A 200 3.00 -7.66 7.12
C ALA A 200 1.50 -7.53 7.48
N PHE A 201 0.80 -8.65 7.64
CA PHE A 201 -0.61 -8.67 8.04
C PHE A 201 -0.82 -8.05 9.43
N PHE A 202 0.06 -8.30 10.40
CA PHE A 202 -0.03 -7.64 11.71
C PHE A 202 0.15 -6.12 11.63
N ILE A 203 1.08 -5.65 10.80
CA ILE A 203 1.33 -4.22 10.63
C ILE A 203 0.16 -3.56 9.88
N TYR A 204 -0.16 -4.02 8.67
CA TYR A 204 -1.16 -3.37 7.82
C TYR A 204 -2.60 -3.74 8.20
N GLY A 205 -2.87 -5.01 8.47
CA GLY A 205 -4.20 -5.46 8.89
C GLY A 205 -4.51 -5.05 10.33
N GLY A 206 -3.57 -5.26 11.25
CA GLY A 206 -3.76 -4.90 12.66
C GLY A 206 -3.90 -3.40 12.87
N LEU A 207 -2.89 -2.61 12.48
CA LEU A 207 -2.95 -1.15 12.68
C LEU A 207 -3.97 -0.48 11.74
N GLY A 208 -4.07 -0.93 10.49
CA GLY A 208 -4.93 -0.30 9.50
C GLY A 208 -6.42 -0.47 9.76
N ILE A 209 -6.87 -1.64 10.24
CA ILE A 209 -8.30 -1.85 10.56
C ILE A 209 -8.67 -1.09 11.84
N ILE A 210 -7.73 -0.95 12.79
CA ILE A 210 -7.97 -0.23 14.04
C ILE A 210 -7.91 1.29 13.84
N SER A 211 -7.12 1.80 12.90
CA SER A 211 -6.99 3.25 12.68
C SER A 211 -8.29 3.88 12.18
N PHE A 212 -9.04 3.24 11.28
CA PHE A 212 -10.28 3.81 10.75
C PHE A 212 -11.35 4.16 11.81
N PRO A 213 -11.77 3.23 12.71
CA PRO A 213 -12.73 3.56 13.75
C PRO A 213 -12.14 4.57 14.76
N LEU A 214 -10.84 4.51 15.05
CA LEU A 214 -10.19 5.49 15.93
C LEU A 214 -10.20 6.89 15.33
N ASP A 215 -9.93 7.03 14.03
CA ASP A 215 -9.98 8.31 13.32
C ASP A 215 -11.38 8.89 13.30
N LEU A 216 -12.42 8.06 13.14
CA LEU A 216 -13.81 8.51 13.24
C LEU A 216 -14.14 9.01 14.65
N ILE A 217 -13.67 8.31 15.70
CA ILE A 217 -13.86 8.72 17.10
C ILE A 217 -13.11 10.03 17.39
N PHE A 218 -11.84 10.12 16.99
CA PHE A 218 -11.05 11.33 17.18
C PHE A 218 -11.58 12.49 16.36
N GLY A 219 -12.06 12.24 15.15
CA GLY A 219 -12.74 13.23 14.31
C GLY A 219 -13.99 13.77 15.00
N PHE A 220 -14.77 12.91 15.67
CA PHE A 220 -15.91 13.35 16.47
C PHE A 220 -15.51 14.18 17.70
N ILE A 221 -14.48 13.76 18.44
CA ILE A 221 -14.00 14.46 19.64
C ILE A 221 -13.37 15.82 19.29
N LYS A 222 -12.54 15.87 18.24
CA LYS A 222 -11.80 17.06 17.79
C LYS A 222 -12.63 17.98 16.89
N ARG A 223 -13.89 17.62 16.59
CA ARG A 223 -14.77 18.43 15.75
C ARG A 223 -14.86 19.86 16.29
N THR A 224 -14.66 20.84 15.41
CA THR A 224 -14.83 22.25 15.75
C THR A 224 -16.24 22.51 16.24
N LYS A 225 -16.34 23.07 17.45
CA LYS A 225 -17.61 23.49 18.03
C LYS A 225 -17.96 24.87 17.48
N SER A 226 -19.26 25.13 17.31
CA SER A 226 -19.72 26.46 16.89
C SER A 226 -19.24 27.52 17.88
N ILE A 227 -18.58 28.56 17.36
CA ILE A 227 -18.14 29.73 18.13
C ILE A 227 -19.22 30.82 17.98
N ASN A 228 -19.40 31.66 19.01
CA ASN A 228 -20.31 32.80 18.94
C ASN A 228 -19.79 33.85 17.93
N ASN A 229 -20.69 34.46 17.15
CA ASN A 229 -20.36 35.46 16.13
C ASN A 229 -19.54 36.64 16.66
N TYR A 230 -19.77 37.04 17.91
CA TYR A 230 -19.02 38.12 18.55
C TYR A 230 -17.55 37.73 18.77
N HIS A 231 -17.31 36.60 19.43
CA HIS A 231 -15.98 36.07 19.69
C HIS A 231 -15.20 35.76 18.39
N PHE A 232 -15.91 35.32 17.34
CA PHE A 232 -15.29 35.11 16.03
C PHE A 232 -14.77 36.41 15.41
N LYS A 233 -15.53 37.51 15.51
CA LYS A 233 -15.10 38.82 15.00
C LYS A 233 -13.89 39.36 15.77
N GLU A 234 -13.83 39.17 17.09
CA GLU A 234 -12.68 39.57 17.91
C GLU A 234 -11.41 38.81 17.51
N GLU A 235 -11.47 37.48 17.44
CA GLU A 235 -10.34 36.65 17.00
C GLU A 235 -9.89 36.99 15.57
N MET A 236 -10.85 37.21 14.66
CA MET A 236 -10.55 37.61 13.29
C MET A 236 -9.84 38.97 13.22
N ASN A 237 -10.24 39.93 14.05
CA ASN A 237 -9.56 41.22 14.16
C ASN A 237 -8.14 41.07 14.73
N ILE A 238 -7.93 40.20 15.73
CA ILE A 238 -6.60 39.92 16.28
C ILE A 238 -5.69 39.31 15.21
N ILE A 239 -6.19 38.35 14.44
CA ILE A 239 -5.44 37.72 13.34
C ILE A 239 -5.10 38.76 12.26
N ALA A 240 -6.05 39.63 11.89
CA ALA A 240 -5.83 40.70 10.93
C ALA A 240 -4.75 41.69 11.40
N LEU A 241 -4.78 42.09 12.68
CA LEU A 241 -3.75 42.95 13.28
C LEU A 241 -2.37 42.30 13.27
N LYS A 242 -2.27 41.01 13.61
CA LYS A 242 -1.01 40.25 13.52
C LYS A 242 -0.48 40.20 12.08
N GLY A 243 -1.37 40.00 11.11
CA GLY A 243 -1.05 40.07 9.68
C GLY A 243 -0.48 41.43 9.27
N ASP A 244 -1.09 42.53 9.70
CA ASP A 244 -0.62 43.89 9.42
C ASP A 244 0.77 44.16 10.05
N ILE A 245 1.02 43.65 11.27
CA ILE A 245 2.32 43.76 11.93
C ILE A 245 3.39 42.99 11.17
N LEU A 246 3.11 41.74 10.79
CA LEU A 246 4.03 40.91 10.01
C LEU A 246 4.33 41.53 8.64
N LEU A 247 3.32 42.10 7.98
CA LEU A 247 3.48 42.81 6.73
C LEU A 247 4.40 44.03 6.91
N LYS A 248 4.15 44.88 7.91
CA LYS A 248 5.03 46.01 8.22
C LYS A 248 6.46 45.57 8.50
N LEU A 249 6.64 44.51 9.28
CA LEU A 249 7.96 43.96 9.61
C LEU A 249 8.66 43.46 8.35
N SER A 250 7.94 42.73 7.48
CA SER A 250 8.49 42.24 6.20
C SER A 250 8.93 43.38 5.28
N LEU A 251 8.14 44.47 5.17
CA LEU A 251 8.51 45.65 4.40
C LEU A 251 9.74 46.35 4.98
N ASN A 252 9.88 46.37 6.31
CA ASN A 252 11.03 46.98 6.97
C ASN A 252 12.30 46.15 6.75
N LEU A 253 12.21 44.83 6.87
CA LEU A 253 13.31 43.92 6.53
C LEU A 253 13.72 44.06 5.06
N GLN A 254 12.75 44.18 4.15
CA GLN A 254 13.03 44.37 2.73
C GLN A 254 13.78 45.66 2.46
N LYS A 255 13.40 46.78 3.10
CA LYS A 255 14.14 48.05 3.01
C LYS A 255 15.57 47.94 3.53
N ASN A 256 15.76 47.33 4.70
CA ASN A 256 17.10 47.12 5.27
C ASN A 256 17.98 46.29 4.33
N VAL A 257 17.40 45.27 3.69
CA VAL A 257 18.10 44.44 2.71
C VAL A 257 18.46 45.27 1.47
N GLU A 258 17.54 46.09 0.94
CA GLU A 258 17.82 47.00 -0.19
C GLU A 258 18.96 47.98 0.09
N GLU A 259 19.04 48.52 1.32
CA GLU A 259 20.15 49.37 1.76
C GLU A 259 21.50 48.60 1.79
N LEU A 260 21.50 47.35 2.23
CA LEU A 260 22.70 46.50 2.24
C LEU A 260 23.18 46.11 0.83
N PHE A 261 22.26 45.98 -0.13
CA PHE A 261 22.56 45.54 -1.50
C PHE A 261 23.16 46.62 -2.40
N GLN A 262 23.12 47.91 -2.03
CA GLN A 262 23.78 49.00 -2.80
C GLN A 262 25.32 48.90 -2.84
N PHE A 263 25.95 47.96 -2.12
CA PHE A 263 27.39 47.90 -1.89
C PHE A 263 28.18 46.79 -2.63
N HIS A 264 27.65 46.07 -3.63
CA HIS A 264 28.41 44.96 -4.25
C HIS A 264 28.19 44.62 -5.75
N ASN A 265 29.33 44.40 -6.44
CA ASN A 265 29.67 43.96 -7.81
C ASN A 265 28.58 43.51 -8.85
N GLU A 266 28.85 43.89 -10.11
CA GLU A 266 27.86 44.23 -11.15
C GLU A 266 27.18 43.09 -11.95
N ILE A 267 27.64 41.83 -11.96
CA ILE A 267 27.04 40.81 -12.86
C ILE A 267 25.96 39.95 -12.17
N LYS A 268 26.18 39.53 -10.91
CA LYS A 268 25.13 38.85 -10.12
C LYS A 268 23.99 39.82 -9.77
N PHE A 269 24.29 41.11 -9.69
CA PHE A 269 23.37 42.18 -9.33
C PHE A 269 22.13 42.21 -10.24
N ILE A 270 22.29 42.14 -11.56
CA ILE A 270 21.18 42.23 -12.53
C ILE A 270 20.18 41.07 -12.34
N TYR A 271 20.68 39.84 -12.16
CA TYR A 271 19.82 38.68 -11.89
C TYR A 271 19.04 38.84 -10.58
N TYR A 272 19.70 39.31 -9.51
CA TYR A 272 19.03 39.55 -8.23
C TYR A 272 18.00 40.70 -8.31
N VAL A 273 18.28 41.77 -9.06
CA VAL A 273 17.34 42.88 -9.29
C VAL A 273 16.10 42.39 -10.05
N MET A 274 16.27 41.61 -11.12
CA MET A 274 15.14 41.07 -11.88
C MET A 274 14.30 40.10 -11.03
N LYS A 275 14.95 39.27 -10.21
CA LYS A 275 14.29 38.40 -9.23
C LYS A 275 13.56 39.20 -8.15
N LEU A 276 14.13 40.28 -7.64
CA LEU A 276 13.51 41.17 -6.66
C LEU A 276 12.27 41.87 -7.23
N ILE A 277 12.33 42.35 -8.48
CA ILE A 277 11.18 42.95 -9.18
C ILE A 277 10.05 41.92 -9.32
N TYR A 278 10.37 40.69 -9.74
CA TYR A 278 9.40 39.61 -9.84
C TYR A 278 8.75 39.28 -8.48
N LEU A 279 9.54 39.20 -7.42
CA LEU A 279 9.05 38.96 -6.06
C LEU A 279 8.15 40.11 -5.55
N LYS A 280 8.51 41.37 -5.83
CA LYS A 280 7.69 42.55 -5.49
C LYS A 280 6.32 42.51 -6.17
N LEU A 281 6.27 42.16 -7.45
CA LEU A 281 5.00 42.02 -8.19
C LEU A 281 4.11 40.93 -7.58
N LYS A 282 4.70 39.78 -7.24
CA LYS A 282 3.97 38.69 -6.57
C LYS A 282 3.47 39.11 -5.18
N GLN A 283 4.26 39.90 -4.45
CA GLN A 283 3.90 40.44 -3.14
C GLN A 283 2.73 41.44 -3.20
N GLU A 284 2.69 42.35 -4.18
CA GLU A 284 1.56 43.28 -4.34
C GLU A 284 0.25 42.55 -4.64
N GLN A 285 0.31 41.48 -5.43
CA GLN A 285 -0.85 40.63 -5.70
C GLN A 285 -1.37 39.96 -4.41
N LEU A 286 -0.47 39.53 -3.52
CA LEU A 286 -0.81 38.97 -2.22
C LEU A 286 -1.40 40.04 -1.28
N ILE A 287 -0.81 41.24 -1.21
CA ILE A 287 -1.33 42.37 -0.43
C ILE A 287 -2.74 42.74 -0.91
N TRP A 288 -2.96 42.82 -2.21
CA TRP A 288 -4.29 43.06 -2.79
C TRP A 288 -5.30 41.98 -2.38
N SER A 289 -4.90 40.71 -2.39
CA SER A 289 -5.75 39.61 -1.93
C SER A 289 -6.13 39.72 -0.44
N LEU A 290 -5.17 40.14 0.40
CA LEU A 290 -5.40 40.39 1.83
C LEU A 290 -6.38 41.54 2.05
N TYR A 291 -6.19 42.68 1.39
CA TYR A 291 -7.13 43.81 1.48
C TYR A 291 -8.54 43.43 1.02
N LYS A 292 -8.66 42.62 -0.04
CA LYS A 292 -9.96 42.18 -0.55
C LYS A 292 -10.67 41.21 0.40
N SER A 293 -9.93 40.34 1.09
CA SER A 293 -10.45 39.41 2.11
C SER A 293 -10.99 40.12 3.37
N ARG A 294 -10.55 41.35 3.65
CA ARG A 294 -11.00 42.19 4.79
C ARG A 294 -12.43 42.71 4.66
N TRP A 295 -12.93 42.96 3.44
CA TRP A 295 -14.24 43.60 3.19
C TRP A 295 -15.36 42.59 2.91
N PHE A 296 -15.03 41.40 2.40
CA PHE A 296 -15.99 40.33 2.12
C PHE A 296 -15.44 38.97 2.58
N PRO A 297 -15.41 38.71 3.90
CA PRO A 297 -14.88 37.46 4.43
C PRO A 297 -15.67 36.26 3.91
N PHE A 298 -17.01 36.32 3.80
CA PHE A 298 -17.84 35.20 3.34
C PHE A 298 -17.73 34.89 1.84
N TYR A 299 -17.65 35.91 0.98
CA TYR A 299 -17.52 35.68 -0.46
C TYR A 299 -16.15 35.10 -0.79
N TYR A 300 -15.09 35.56 -0.12
CA TYR A 300 -13.76 34.98 -0.29
C TYR A 300 -13.59 33.68 0.48
N LEU A 301 -14.24 33.44 1.62
CA LEU A 301 -14.22 32.10 2.24
C LEU A 301 -14.96 31.09 1.37
N TRP A 302 -15.97 31.51 0.58
CA TRP A 302 -16.71 30.65 -0.35
C TRP A 302 -15.99 30.49 -1.69
N THR A 303 -15.45 31.57 -2.29
CA THR A 303 -14.59 31.46 -3.48
C THR A 303 -13.22 30.90 -3.16
N SER A 304 -12.72 31.00 -1.93
CA SER A 304 -11.54 30.32 -1.42
C SER A 304 -11.92 28.99 -0.76
N PHE A 305 -13.19 28.65 -0.52
CA PHE A 305 -13.59 27.24 -0.32
C PHE A 305 -13.56 26.55 -1.67
N ILE A 306 -14.13 27.17 -2.70
CA ILE A 306 -14.16 26.64 -4.07
C ILE A 306 -12.75 26.68 -4.69
N ARG A 307 -11.96 27.73 -4.43
CA ARG A 307 -10.58 27.84 -4.92
C ARG A 307 -9.56 27.20 -3.99
N ASN A 308 -9.83 27.01 -2.69
CA ASN A 308 -8.98 26.17 -1.85
C ASN A 308 -9.38 24.69 -1.87
N TYR A 309 -10.57 24.25 -2.30
CA TYR A 309 -10.66 22.86 -2.79
C TYR A 309 -9.72 22.66 -4.00
N PHE A 310 -9.36 23.75 -4.68
CA PHE A 310 -8.33 23.81 -5.73
C PHE A 310 -6.91 24.23 -5.23
N PHE A 311 -6.68 24.50 -3.93
CA PHE A 311 -5.41 25.04 -3.38
C PHE A 311 -5.00 24.56 -1.96
N ILE A 312 -5.90 23.98 -1.15
CA ILE A 312 -5.63 23.43 0.19
C ILE A 312 -4.90 22.08 0.10
N TYR A 313 -4.95 21.38 -1.04
CA TYR A 313 -4.03 20.26 -1.27
C TYR A 313 -2.57 20.72 -1.37
N PHE A 314 -2.32 21.93 -1.87
CA PHE A 314 -0.97 22.40 -2.19
C PHE A 314 -0.13 22.96 -1.02
N TYR A 315 -0.62 22.96 0.23
CA TYR A 315 0.14 23.55 1.35
C TYR A 315 0.05 22.83 2.70
N TYR A 316 -0.67 21.70 2.80
CA TYR A 316 -0.75 20.94 4.06
C TYR A 316 0.37 19.89 4.24
N LEU A 317 1.31 19.77 3.31
CA LEU A 317 2.41 18.79 3.38
C LEU A 317 3.77 19.35 3.87
N ASP A 318 3.88 20.65 4.14
CA ASP A 318 5.18 21.27 4.52
C ASP A 318 5.33 21.64 6.01
N PHE A 319 4.46 21.18 6.92
CA PHE A 319 4.57 21.53 8.35
C PHE A 319 4.36 20.40 9.37
N THR A 320 4.68 19.16 9.01
CA THR A 320 4.73 18.03 9.96
C THR A 320 6.11 17.38 10.09
N TYR A 321 7.18 18.18 9.98
CA TYR A 321 8.51 17.82 10.47
C TYR A 321 9.20 19.05 11.08
N PHE A 322 8.64 19.56 12.17
CA PHE A 322 9.39 20.38 13.13
C PHE A 322 8.63 20.41 14.45
N TYR A 323 8.58 19.28 15.16
CA TYR A 323 8.46 19.18 16.62
C TYR A 323 8.56 17.70 16.99
N LEU A 324 9.57 17.40 17.83
CA LEU A 324 10.44 16.21 17.85
C LEU A 324 11.50 16.24 16.74
#